data_AF-A0A3R7DZ23-F1
#
_entry.id   AF-A0A3R7DZ23-F1
#
_cell.length_a   1.000
_cell.length_b   1.000
_cell.length_c   1.000
_cell.angle_alpha   90.00
_cell.angle_beta   90.00
_cell.angle_gamma   90.00
#
_symmetry.space_group_name_H-M   'P 1'
#
loop_
_entity.id
_entity.type
_entity.pdbx_description
1 polymer ?
#
loop_
_entity_poly.entity_id
_entity_poly.type
_entity_poly.pdbx_seq_one_letter_code
_entity_poly.pdbx_strand_id
1 'polypeptide(L)'
;MITGERKDLEELMEVVKDFKSLAVVGCDGCVGIYQIGGLKEAESLASLLKMGDKIKNGVVQDTEAFTVIRQCDKELIEKELGGKLDRFEAILSTACGVGVQTMAAVFSDKPVFPALNTMFMGAQDREGAELYELCSGCGDCVLHLTGGICPITRCAKGLLNGPCGGAVDGKCEVGGYTNDCAWVLIYKKLKSLNRLDLYETFRPPRDRRPSIGPRKLQGGAKY
;
A
#
# COMPACT_ATOMS: atom_id res chain seq x y z
N MET A 1 6.10 3.39 2.16
CA MET A 1 4.68 3.74 2.35
C MET A 1 3.86 2.83 1.48
N ILE A 2 2.78 2.24 1.99
CA ILE A 2 1.90 1.35 1.23
C ILE A 2 0.84 2.20 0.52
N THR A 3 0.68 2.04 -0.80
CA THR A 3 -0.41 2.67 -1.55
C THR A 3 -1.54 1.69 -1.85
N GLY A 4 -2.68 2.21 -2.28
CA GLY A 4 -3.85 1.41 -2.63
C GLY A 4 -4.64 2.03 -3.78
N GLU A 5 -5.64 1.30 -4.25
CA GLU A 5 -6.63 1.75 -5.19
C GLU A 5 -8.00 1.38 -4.63
N ARG A 6 -8.98 2.28 -4.73
CA ARG A 6 -10.34 1.97 -4.26
C ARG A 6 -10.94 0.90 -5.17
N LYS A 7 -11.53 -0.13 -4.57
CA LYS A 7 -12.34 -1.11 -5.30
C LYS A 7 -13.51 -0.42 -5.99
N ASP A 8 -14.00 -1.05 -7.05
CA ASP A 8 -15.17 -0.54 -7.77
C ASP A 8 -16.38 -0.46 -6.83
N LEU A 9 -17.19 0.59 -7.00
CA LEU A 9 -18.31 0.84 -6.10
C LEU A 9 -19.33 -0.30 -6.18
N GLU A 10 -19.57 -0.84 -7.37
CA GLU A 10 -20.41 -2.02 -7.61
C GLU A 10 -19.93 -3.24 -6.82
N GLU A 11 -18.62 -3.49 -6.81
CA GLU A 11 -18.02 -4.58 -6.04
C GLU A 11 -18.29 -4.37 -4.53
N LEU A 12 -18.06 -3.16 -4.04
CA LEU A 12 -18.28 -2.84 -2.63
C LEU A 12 -19.74 -2.97 -2.22
N MET A 13 -20.66 -2.49 -3.06
CA MET A 13 -22.11 -2.63 -2.83
C MET A 13 -22.53 -4.10 -2.74
N GLU A 14 -22.00 -4.95 -3.62
CA GLU A 14 -22.30 -6.38 -3.61
C GLU A 14 -21.78 -7.06 -2.33
N VAL A 15 -20.58 -6.68 -1.87
CA VAL A 15 -19.97 -7.23 -0.65
C VAL A 15 -20.76 -6.87 0.61
N VAL A 16 -21.33 -5.67 0.68
CA VAL A 16 -21.99 -5.16 1.89
C VAL A 16 -23.53 -5.22 1.84
N LYS A 17 -24.12 -5.79 0.79
CA LYS A 17 -25.57 -5.74 0.51
C LYS A 17 -26.46 -6.34 1.61
N ASP A 18 -25.97 -7.32 2.34
CA ASP A 18 -26.76 -8.06 3.33
C ASP A 18 -26.73 -7.41 4.73
N PHE A 19 -25.99 -6.30 4.90
CA PHE A 19 -25.84 -5.60 6.18
C PHE A 19 -26.66 -4.32 6.20
N LYS A 20 -27.43 -4.09 7.26
CA LYS A 20 -28.29 -2.90 7.41
C LYS A 20 -27.57 -1.70 7.98
N SER A 21 -26.51 -1.93 8.77
CA SER A 21 -25.67 -0.88 9.34
C SER A 21 -24.19 -1.16 9.09
N LEU A 22 -23.49 -0.15 8.56
CA LEU A 22 -22.11 -0.26 8.13
C LEU A 22 -21.25 0.88 8.68
N ALA A 23 -20.18 0.53 9.40
CA ALA A 23 -19.14 1.50 9.75
C ALA A 23 -18.13 1.58 8.61
N VAL A 24 -17.95 2.76 8.00
CA VAL A 24 -16.88 2.99 7.02
C VAL A 24 -15.70 3.63 7.74
N VAL A 25 -14.57 2.92 7.84
CA VAL A 25 -13.45 3.35 8.68
C VAL A 25 -12.25 3.76 7.83
N GLY A 26 -11.91 5.05 7.93
CA GLY A 26 -10.74 5.73 7.39
C GLY A 26 -9.43 5.27 8.03
N CYS A 27 -8.38 5.05 7.23
CA CYS A 27 -7.01 4.93 7.72
C CYS A 27 -6.20 6.16 7.31
N ASP A 28 -5.89 7.05 8.27
CA ASP A 28 -5.14 8.28 8.00
C ASP A 28 -3.62 8.06 7.85
N GLY A 29 -3.20 6.79 7.80
CA GLY A 29 -1.80 6.39 7.65
C GLY A 29 -1.30 6.49 6.20
N CYS A 30 -0.64 5.44 5.73
CA CYS A 30 0.01 5.44 4.41
C CYS A 30 -0.93 5.77 3.24
N VAL A 31 -2.15 5.22 3.25
CA VAL A 31 -3.14 5.43 2.19
C VAL A 31 -3.90 6.74 2.33
N GLY A 32 -3.98 7.31 3.53
CA GLY A 32 -4.59 8.61 3.79
C GLY A 32 -3.75 9.77 3.24
N ILE A 33 -2.42 9.64 3.24
CA ILE A 33 -1.50 10.65 2.66
C ILE A 33 -1.83 10.93 1.18
N TYR A 34 -2.32 9.91 0.46
CA TYR A 34 -2.64 10.00 -0.97
C TYR A 34 -4.14 10.13 -1.27
N GLN A 35 -4.96 10.49 -0.27
CA GLN A 35 -6.40 10.72 -0.44
C GLN A 35 -7.12 9.49 -1.03
N ILE A 36 -6.67 8.29 -0.64
CA ILE A 36 -7.31 7.01 -1.01
C ILE A 36 -7.99 6.40 0.22
N GLY A 37 -7.35 6.49 1.38
CA GLY A 37 -7.99 6.25 2.67
C GLY A 37 -8.17 7.56 3.43
N GLY A 38 -8.47 7.47 4.72
CA GLY A 38 -8.67 8.61 5.61
C GLY A 38 -10.13 9.02 5.76
N LEU A 39 -10.38 10.03 6.61
CA LEU A 39 -11.75 10.40 7.00
C LEU A 39 -12.61 10.89 5.84
N LYS A 40 -12.10 11.78 4.98
CA LYS A 40 -12.89 12.36 3.88
C LYS A 40 -13.33 11.29 2.87
N GLU A 41 -12.42 10.37 2.58
CA GLU A 41 -12.63 9.23 1.70
C GLU A 41 -13.64 8.25 2.30
N ALA A 42 -13.60 8.05 3.62
CA ALA A 42 -14.60 7.26 4.35
C ALA A 42 -15.99 7.92 4.34
N GLU A 43 -16.09 9.23 4.58
CA GLU A 43 -17.34 10.00 4.51
C GLU A 43 -17.96 9.97 3.11
N SER A 44 -17.12 10.19 2.08
CA SER A 44 -17.52 10.10 0.68
C SER A 44 -18.05 8.71 0.34
N LEU A 45 -17.32 7.65 0.72
CA LEU A 45 -17.72 6.28 0.46
C LEU A 45 -19.00 5.88 1.22
N ALA A 46 -19.14 6.27 2.48
CA ALA A 46 -20.35 6.05 3.27
C ALA A 46 -21.58 6.69 2.60
N SER A 47 -21.43 7.90 2.08
CA SER A 47 -22.48 8.62 1.36
C SER A 47 -22.85 7.92 0.04
N LEU A 48 -21.85 7.49 -0.73
CA LEU A 48 -22.05 6.76 -1.99
C LEU A 48 -22.77 5.43 -1.79
N LEU A 49 -22.39 4.66 -0.77
CA LEU A 49 -23.04 3.38 -0.46
C LEU A 49 -24.51 3.59 -0.06
N LYS A 50 -24.77 4.57 0.81
CA LYS A 50 -26.13 4.93 1.25
C LYS A 50 -27.03 5.35 0.09
N MET A 51 -26.51 6.13 -0.85
CA MET A 51 -27.23 6.53 -2.05
C MET A 51 -27.42 5.36 -3.03
N GLY A 52 -26.37 4.57 -3.25
CA GLY A 52 -26.40 3.43 -4.16
C GLY A 52 -27.43 2.37 -3.75
N ASP A 53 -27.46 2.02 -2.46
CA ASP A 53 -28.39 1.03 -1.92
C ASP A 53 -29.85 1.49 -2.05
N LYS A 54 -30.10 2.79 -1.78
CA LYS A 54 -31.42 3.39 -1.96
C LYS A 54 -31.90 3.30 -3.40
N ILE A 55 -31.00 3.52 -4.37
CA ILE A 55 -31.34 3.50 -5.79
C ILE A 55 -31.56 2.07 -6.29
N LYS A 56 -30.70 1.11 -5.90
CA LYS A 56 -30.74 -0.25 -6.44
C LYS A 56 -31.71 -1.17 -5.71
N ASN A 57 -31.77 -1.09 -4.38
CA ASN A 57 -32.51 -2.04 -3.54
C ASN A 57 -33.71 -1.41 -2.84
N GLY A 58 -33.87 -0.08 -2.91
CA GLY A 58 -34.93 0.64 -2.20
C GLY A 58 -34.75 0.69 -0.68
N VAL A 59 -33.62 0.22 -0.17
CA VAL A 59 -33.24 0.20 1.25
C VAL A 59 -32.20 1.29 1.49
N VAL A 60 -32.24 1.93 2.67
CA VAL A 60 -31.22 2.89 3.07
C VAL A 60 -30.37 2.24 4.15
N GLN A 61 -29.20 1.75 3.75
CA GLN A 61 -28.17 1.30 4.70
C GLN A 61 -27.78 2.44 5.65
N ASP A 62 -27.75 2.16 6.96
CA ASP A 62 -27.25 3.09 7.98
C ASP A 62 -25.73 3.09 7.96
N THR A 63 -25.15 3.98 7.16
CA THR A 63 -23.71 4.17 7.07
C THR A 63 -23.24 5.36 7.91
N GLU A 64 -22.14 5.17 8.64
CA GLU A 64 -21.43 6.24 9.35
C GLU A 64 -19.93 6.09 9.11
N ALA A 65 -19.25 7.23 8.97
CA ALA A 65 -17.80 7.28 8.75
C ALA A 65 -17.05 7.50 10.07
N PHE A 66 -15.97 6.75 10.23
CA PHE A 66 -15.02 6.88 11.34
C PHE A 66 -13.61 6.96 10.77
N THR A 67 -12.62 7.28 11.61
CA THR A 67 -11.21 7.17 11.22
C THR A 67 -10.36 6.79 12.42
N VAL A 68 -9.17 6.28 12.12
CA VAL A 68 -8.08 6.08 13.08
C VAL A 68 -6.76 6.34 12.36
N ILE A 69 -5.78 6.87 13.08
CA ILE A 69 -4.49 7.26 12.51
C ILE A 69 -3.81 6.07 11.81
N ARG A 70 -3.85 4.88 12.42
CA ARG A 70 -3.35 3.64 11.82
C ARG A 70 -4.24 2.46 12.17
N GLN A 71 -4.88 1.90 11.16
CA GLN A 71 -5.62 0.63 11.31
C GLN A 71 -4.73 -0.60 11.42
N CYS A 72 -3.41 -0.48 11.21
CA CYS A 72 -2.46 -1.57 11.44
C CYS A 72 -1.85 -1.56 12.85
N ASP A 73 -2.42 -0.76 13.76
CA ASP A 73 -2.00 -0.63 15.15
C ASP A 73 -3.18 -0.99 16.06
N LYS A 74 -3.04 -2.09 16.79
CA LYS A 74 -4.11 -2.66 17.61
C LYS A 74 -4.56 -1.69 18.71
N GLU A 75 -3.61 -1.08 19.41
CA GLU A 75 -3.91 -0.21 20.55
C GLU A 75 -4.64 1.05 20.12
N LEU A 76 -4.26 1.62 18.98
CA LEU A 76 -4.97 2.77 18.41
C LEU A 76 -6.41 2.42 18.03
N ILE A 77 -6.62 1.25 17.41
CA ILE A 77 -7.98 0.79 17.08
C ILE A 77 -8.82 0.65 18.34
N GLU A 78 -8.34 -0.07 19.35
CA GLU A 78 -9.08 -0.32 20.60
C GLU A 78 -9.40 0.99 21.33
N LYS A 79 -8.43 1.91 21.40
CA LYS A 79 -8.59 3.20 22.09
C LYS A 79 -9.53 4.16 21.36
N GLU A 80 -9.43 4.25 20.04
CA GLU A 80 -10.16 5.27 19.26
C GLU A 80 -11.53 4.79 18.78
N LEU A 81 -11.69 3.48 18.53
CA LEU A 81 -12.88 2.88 17.93
C LEU A 81 -13.62 1.89 18.85
N GLY A 82 -13.01 1.45 19.95
CA GLY A 82 -13.64 0.54 20.91
C GLY A 82 -15.00 1.07 21.41
N GLY A 83 -16.02 0.22 21.40
CA GLY A 83 -17.39 0.56 21.78
C GLY A 83 -18.17 1.39 20.76
N LYS A 84 -17.49 2.21 19.94
CA LYS A 84 -18.15 3.08 18.94
C LYS A 84 -18.73 2.29 17.78
N LEU A 85 -18.10 1.17 17.44
CA LEU A 85 -18.51 0.36 16.30
C LEU A 85 -19.51 -0.75 16.67
N ASP A 86 -19.93 -0.83 17.94
CA ASP A 86 -20.75 -1.94 18.47
C ASP A 86 -22.11 -2.02 17.77
N ARG A 87 -22.71 -0.87 17.44
CA ARG A 87 -24.03 -0.76 16.80
C ARG A 87 -24.05 -1.19 15.32
N PHE A 88 -22.89 -1.41 14.70
CA PHE A 88 -22.79 -1.76 13.29
C PHE A 88 -22.66 -3.26 13.08
N GLU A 89 -23.35 -3.77 12.05
CA GLU A 89 -23.33 -5.19 11.67
C GLU A 89 -22.05 -5.57 10.91
N ALA A 90 -21.43 -4.61 10.21
CA ALA A 90 -20.19 -4.81 9.47
C ALA A 90 -19.30 -3.57 9.46
N ILE A 91 -18.02 -3.76 9.12
CA ILE A 91 -17.04 -2.70 8.95
C ILE A 91 -16.50 -2.73 7.52
N LEU A 92 -16.47 -1.59 6.85
CA LEU A 92 -15.78 -1.38 5.58
C LEU A 92 -14.54 -0.51 5.80
N SER A 93 -13.36 -1.10 5.65
CA SER A 93 -12.08 -0.45 5.95
C SER A 93 -11.44 0.13 4.70
N THR A 94 -11.08 1.42 4.72
CA THR A 94 -10.25 2.06 3.67
C THR A 94 -8.75 1.96 3.97
N ALA A 95 -8.32 0.89 4.64
CA ALA A 95 -6.91 0.61 4.88
C ALA A 95 -6.29 -0.36 3.85
N CYS A 96 -4.97 -0.51 3.91
CA CYS A 96 -4.30 -1.63 3.25
C CYS A 96 -4.62 -2.97 3.93
N GLY A 97 -4.26 -4.08 3.30
CA GLY A 97 -4.55 -5.43 3.79
C GLY A 97 -4.02 -5.76 5.19
N VAL A 98 -2.94 -5.10 5.65
CA VAL A 98 -2.47 -5.23 7.04
C VAL A 98 -3.46 -4.60 8.02
N GLY A 99 -3.97 -3.41 7.68
CA GLY A 99 -4.95 -2.71 8.50
C GLY A 99 -6.29 -3.46 8.56
N VAL A 100 -6.77 -3.95 7.42
CA VAL A 100 -8.01 -4.75 7.35
C VAL A 100 -7.91 -6.00 8.24
N GLN A 101 -6.80 -6.74 8.18
CA GLN A 101 -6.60 -7.93 9.03
C GLN A 101 -6.49 -7.58 10.52
N THR A 102 -5.86 -6.45 10.85
CA THR A 102 -5.74 -6.01 12.26
C THR A 102 -7.09 -5.58 12.80
N MET A 103 -7.88 -4.83 12.03
CA MET A 103 -9.27 -4.48 12.35
C MET A 103 -10.12 -5.74 12.55
N ALA A 104 -10.01 -6.73 11.67
CA ALA A 104 -10.73 -8.01 11.79
C ALA A 104 -10.33 -8.79 13.06
N ALA A 105 -9.07 -8.70 13.47
CA ALA A 105 -8.60 -9.33 14.71
C ALA A 105 -9.11 -8.61 15.97
N VAL A 106 -9.32 -7.29 15.93
CA VAL A 106 -9.87 -6.50 17.05
C VAL A 106 -11.39 -6.65 17.15
N PHE A 107 -12.10 -6.53 16.03
CA PHE A 107 -13.55 -6.66 15.95
C PHE A 107 -13.94 -8.08 15.54
N SER A 108 -13.63 -9.06 16.39
CA SER A 108 -13.79 -10.48 16.07
C SER A 108 -15.25 -10.95 16.00
N ASP A 109 -16.21 -10.12 16.41
CA ASP A 109 -17.65 -10.39 16.46
C ASP A 109 -18.40 -10.00 15.18
N LYS A 110 -17.73 -9.31 14.23
CA LYS A 110 -18.35 -8.83 12.98
C LYS A 110 -17.38 -8.88 11.80
N PRO A 111 -17.88 -9.00 10.56
CA PRO A 111 -17.02 -9.02 9.39
C PRO A 111 -16.40 -7.64 9.10
N VAL A 112 -15.15 -7.67 8.64
CA VAL A 112 -14.41 -6.49 8.18
C VAL A 112 -14.01 -6.69 6.73
N PHE A 113 -14.47 -5.78 5.87
CA PHE A 113 -14.24 -5.85 4.43
C PHE A 113 -13.22 -4.80 3.96
N PRO A 114 -12.36 -5.14 2.98
CA PRO A 114 -11.47 -4.17 2.37
C PRO A 114 -12.22 -3.29 1.37
N ALA A 115 -12.09 -1.97 1.50
CA ALA A 115 -12.53 -1.02 0.48
C ALA A 115 -11.48 -0.77 -0.60
N LEU A 116 -10.22 -1.18 -0.34
CA LEU A 116 -9.08 -0.92 -1.21
C LEU A 116 -8.40 -2.21 -1.66
N ASN A 117 -7.90 -2.20 -2.89
CA ASN A 117 -6.83 -3.08 -3.34
C ASN A 117 -5.50 -2.51 -2.86
N THR A 118 -4.71 -3.29 -2.11
CA THR A 118 -3.36 -2.87 -1.73
C THR A 118 -2.43 -3.08 -2.92
N MET A 119 -1.78 -2.02 -3.38
CA MET A 119 -0.99 -2.06 -4.61
C MET A 119 0.48 -2.37 -4.32
N PHE A 120 1.24 -1.37 -3.88
CA PHE A 120 2.69 -1.52 -3.70
C PHE A 120 3.27 -0.56 -2.67
N MET A 121 4.55 -0.75 -2.31
CA MET A 121 5.27 0.20 -1.47
C MET A 121 6.00 1.24 -2.32
N GLY A 122 5.48 2.46 -2.29
CA GLY A 122 5.91 3.51 -3.21
C GLY A 122 5.93 4.89 -2.60
N ALA A 123 6.23 5.86 -3.45
CA ALA A 123 6.09 7.28 -3.19
C ALA A 123 5.72 8.01 -4.48
N GLN A 124 5.05 9.16 -4.32
CA GLN A 124 4.64 10.04 -5.41
C GLN A 124 5.80 10.92 -5.83
N ASP A 125 5.94 11.15 -7.13
CA ASP A 125 6.77 12.25 -7.61
C ASP A 125 6.03 13.58 -7.43
N ARG A 126 6.70 14.57 -6.84
CA ARG A 126 6.09 15.86 -6.48
C ARG A 126 5.54 16.62 -7.68
N GLU A 127 6.06 16.35 -8.88
CA GLU A 127 5.73 17.09 -10.10
C GLU A 127 4.66 16.40 -10.98
N GLY A 128 4.56 15.06 -10.91
CA GLY A 128 3.75 14.28 -11.86
C GLY A 128 2.44 13.71 -11.34
N ALA A 129 2.15 13.86 -10.03
CA ALA A 129 1.06 13.17 -9.34
C ALA A 129 1.08 11.62 -9.40
N GLU A 130 1.99 11.02 -10.16
CA GLU A 130 2.17 9.57 -10.30
C GLU A 130 2.87 8.94 -9.09
N LEU A 131 2.45 7.73 -8.73
CA LEU A 131 3.04 6.90 -7.69
C LEU A 131 3.97 5.86 -8.31
N TYR A 132 5.20 5.78 -7.78
CA TYR A 132 6.18 4.80 -8.23
C TYR A 132 6.45 3.76 -7.16
N GLU A 133 6.55 2.50 -7.57
CA GLU A 133 7.02 1.44 -6.69
C GLU A 133 8.53 1.62 -6.40
N LEU A 134 8.89 1.68 -5.12
CA LEU A 134 10.27 1.92 -4.68
C LEU A 134 10.86 0.77 -3.87
N CYS A 135 10.02 -0.07 -3.26
CA CYS A 135 10.46 -1.16 -2.41
C CYS A 135 9.56 -2.39 -2.54
N SER A 136 10.14 -3.59 -2.57
CA SER A 136 9.41 -4.86 -2.47
C SER A 136 9.39 -5.43 -1.04
N GLY A 137 10.11 -4.78 -0.11
CA GLY A 137 10.24 -5.22 1.27
C GLY A 137 10.94 -6.56 1.41
N CYS A 138 11.89 -6.90 0.54
CA CYS A 138 12.52 -8.23 0.44
C CYS A 138 13.38 -8.68 1.66
N GLY A 139 13.66 -7.81 2.62
CA GLY A 139 14.39 -8.16 3.85
C GLY A 139 15.92 -8.23 3.72
N ASP A 140 16.48 -7.88 2.57
CA ASP A 140 17.93 -7.85 2.32
C ASP A 140 18.29 -6.58 1.52
N CYS A 141 18.49 -5.47 2.23
CA CYS A 141 18.58 -4.14 1.62
C CYS A 141 19.97 -3.84 1.02
N VAL A 142 20.00 -3.47 -0.26
CA VAL A 142 21.24 -3.15 -1.01
C VAL A 142 21.36 -1.68 -1.42
N LEU A 143 20.48 -0.79 -0.92
CA LEU A 143 20.42 0.61 -1.34
C LEU A 143 21.73 1.39 -1.10
N HIS A 144 22.47 0.99 -0.06
CA HIS A 144 23.79 1.55 0.26
C HIS A 144 24.83 1.30 -0.85
N LEU A 145 24.61 0.29 -1.71
CA LEU A 145 25.49 -0.07 -2.83
C LEU A 145 25.09 0.56 -4.16
N THR A 146 23.91 1.19 -4.24
CA THR A 146 23.30 1.64 -5.51
C THR A 146 22.87 3.10 -5.47
N GLY A 147 23.44 3.89 -4.56
CA GLY A 147 23.15 5.33 -4.44
C GLY A 147 21.71 5.62 -4.02
N GLY A 148 21.05 4.69 -3.32
CA GLY A 148 19.67 4.86 -2.86
C GLY A 148 18.59 4.46 -3.87
N ILE A 149 18.95 3.88 -5.02
CA ILE A 149 18.00 3.40 -6.03
C ILE A 149 17.92 1.88 -5.97
N CYS A 150 16.75 1.32 -5.68
CA CYS A 150 16.58 -0.12 -5.54
C CYS A 150 16.78 -0.82 -6.89
N PRO A 151 17.81 -1.68 -7.09
CA PRO A 151 17.98 -2.39 -8.35
C PRO A 151 16.98 -3.54 -8.51
N ILE A 152 16.36 -3.99 -7.43
CA ILE A 152 15.43 -5.13 -7.41
C ILE A 152 14.03 -4.71 -7.81
N THR A 153 13.55 -3.62 -7.23
CA THR A 153 12.24 -3.04 -7.54
C THR A 153 12.32 -2.10 -8.74
N ARG A 154 13.41 -1.33 -8.80
CA ARG A 154 13.74 -0.35 -9.86
C ARG A 154 13.79 -0.93 -11.27
N CYS A 155 14.44 -2.08 -11.36
CA CYS A 155 14.74 -2.71 -12.63
C CYS A 155 13.58 -3.65 -12.96
N ALA A 156 12.98 -3.49 -14.14
CA ALA A 156 11.93 -4.40 -14.61
C ALA A 156 12.39 -5.88 -14.69
N LYS A 157 13.71 -6.11 -14.72
CA LYS A 157 14.32 -7.46 -14.71
C LYS A 157 14.87 -7.87 -13.33
N GLY A 158 14.74 -7.02 -12.31
CA GLY A 158 15.23 -7.29 -10.94
C GLY A 158 16.74 -7.55 -10.83
N LEU A 159 17.54 -7.00 -11.75
CA LEU A 159 18.97 -7.32 -11.87
C LEU A 159 19.77 -6.74 -10.71
N LEU A 160 20.48 -7.60 -10.00
CA LEU A 160 21.41 -7.21 -8.94
C LEU A 160 22.72 -6.63 -9.48
N ASN A 161 23.15 -7.09 -10.65
CA ASN A 161 24.31 -6.58 -11.38
C ASN A 161 23.83 -6.20 -12.79
N GLY A 162 23.80 -4.90 -13.08
CA GLY A 162 23.53 -4.38 -14.41
C GLY A 162 24.74 -3.57 -14.92
N PRO A 163 24.61 -2.91 -16.08
CA PRO A 163 23.44 -2.87 -16.95
C PRO A 163 23.30 -4.15 -17.80
N CYS A 164 22.12 -4.40 -18.39
CA CYS A 164 21.87 -5.56 -19.26
C CYS A 164 21.92 -5.28 -20.77
N GLY A 165 22.26 -4.06 -21.17
CA GLY A 165 22.28 -3.65 -22.59
C GLY A 165 20.93 -3.24 -23.19
N GLY A 166 19.80 -3.64 -22.61
CA GLY A 166 18.45 -3.31 -23.11
C GLY A 166 17.95 -1.89 -22.80
N ALA A 167 18.83 -0.91 -22.69
CA ALA A 167 18.47 0.48 -22.43
C ALA A 167 18.88 1.39 -23.59
N VAL A 168 17.94 2.21 -24.06
CA VAL A 168 18.16 3.20 -25.14
C VAL A 168 17.78 4.56 -24.58
N ASP A 169 18.65 5.57 -24.77
CA ASP A 169 18.47 6.94 -24.27
C ASP A 169 18.09 7.04 -22.78
N GLY A 170 18.60 6.10 -21.97
CA GLY A 170 18.32 6.03 -20.55
C GLY A 170 17.00 5.36 -20.16
N LYS A 171 16.21 4.90 -21.14
CA LYS A 171 14.92 4.25 -20.97
C LYS A 171 15.03 2.73 -21.08
N CYS A 172 14.20 2.01 -20.34
CA CYS A 172 14.17 0.54 -20.34
C CYS A 172 13.33 0.00 -21.51
N GLU A 173 13.82 -1.03 -22.20
CA GLU A 173 13.03 -1.73 -23.23
C GLU A 173 11.72 -2.33 -22.66
N VAL A 174 11.73 -2.72 -21.38
CA VAL A 174 10.54 -3.25 -20.72
C VAL A 174 9.60 -2.09 -20.40
N GLY A 175 8.42 -2.11 -21.01
CA GLY A 175 7.48 -0.99 -20.99
C GLY A 175 7.62 -0.05 -22.20
N GLY A 176 8.29 -0.49 -23.28
CA GLY A 176 8.30 0.26 -24.54
C GLY A 176 9.05 1.60 -24.46
N TYR A 177 10.16 1.65 -23.72
CA TYR A 177 11.00 2.85 -23.56
C TYR A 177 10.32 4.04 -22.88
N THR A 178 9.24 3.82 -22.14
CA THR A 178 8.58 4.86 -21.32
C THR A 178 9.29 5.03 -19.96
N ASN A 179 9.61 3.91 -19.32
CA ASN A 179 10.20 3.85 -17.99
C ASN A 179 11.71 4.14 -17.98
N ASP A 180 12.18 4.83 -16.96
CA ASP A 180 13.62 5.03 -16.76
C ASP A 180 14.34 3.71 -16.39
N CYS A 181 15.50 3.48 -17.00
CA CYS A 181 16.34 2.35 -16.64
C CYS A 181 16.99 2.58 -15.27
N ALA A 182 16.68 1.73 -14.30
CA ALA A 182 17.25 1.82 -12.96
C ALA A 182 18.79 1.86 -12.93
N TRP A 183 19.47 1.08 -13.78
CA TRP A 183 20.93 1.07 -13.83
C TRP A 183 21.55 2.33 -14.42
N VAL A 184 20.84 3.02 -15.32
CA VAL A 184 21.24 4.34 -15.80
C VAL A 184 21.08 5.38 -14.69
N LEU A 185 19.98 5.32 -13.92
CA LEU A 185 19.77 6.19 -12.76
C LEU A 185 20.82 5.94 -11.66
N ILE A 186 21.13 4.68 -11.36
CA ILE A 186 22.16 4.27 -10.40
C ILE A 186 23.52 4.83 -10.83
N TYR A 187 23.92 4.66 -12.09
CA TYR A 187 25.16 5.22 -12.61
C TYR A 187 25.23 6.73 -12.43
N LYS A 188 24.20 7.47 -12.87
CA LYS A 188 24.14 8.94 -12.72
C LYS A 188 24.27 9.36 -11.26
N LYS A 189 23.57 8.67 -10.36
CA LYS A 189 23.58 8.96 -8.92
C LYS A 189 24.94 8.67 -8.29
N LEU A 190 25.54 7.50 -8.54
CA LEU A 190 26.87 7.16 -8.02
C LEU A 190 27.96 8.07 -8.60
N LYS A 191 27.86 8.45 -9.87
CA LYS A 191 28.76 9.44 -10.48
C LYS A 191 28.68 10.78 -9.76
N SER A 192 27.49 11.29 -9.46
CA SER A 192 27.33 12.55 -8.70
C SER A 192 27.88 12.49 -7.28
N LEU A 193 27.97 11.29 -6.70
CA LEU A 193 28.49 11.06 -5.35
C LEU A 193 29.99 10.73 -5.36
N ASN A 194 30.64 10.69 -6.53
CA ASN A 194 32.01 10.21 -6.71
C ASN A 194 32.22 8.79 -6.13
N ARG A 195 31.26 7.89 -6.37
CA ARG A 195 31.21 6.50 -5.86
C ARG A 195 31.04 5.44 -6.96
N LEU A 196 31.71 5.64 -8.09
CA LEU A 196 31.65 4.69 -9.21
C LEU A 196 32.32 3.35 -8.91
N ASP A 197 33.16 3.26 -7.89
CA ASP A 197 33.70 2.01 -7.33
C ASP A 197 32.60 0.97 -7.05
N LEU A 198 31.46 1.43 -6.50
CA LEU A 198 30.33 0.57 -6.21
C LEU A 198 29.63 0.07 -7.47
N TYR A 199 29.68 0.83 -8.57
CA TYR A 199 29.05 0.45 -9.82
C TYR A 199 29.77 -0.75 -10.45
N GLU A 200 31.09 -0.79 -10.35
CA GLU A 200 31.95 -1.85 -10.90
C GLU A 200 32.03 -3.09 -10.01
N THR A 201 31.60 -2.98 -8.75
CA THR A 201 31.66 -4.10 -7.79
C THR A 201 30.66 -5.21 -8.15
N PHE A 202 31.17 -6.42 -8.36
CA PHE A 202 30.34 -7.60 -8.52
C PHE A 202 29.64 -7.96 -7.21
N ARG A 203 28.34 -8.25 -7.29
CA ARG A 203 27.52 -8.66 -6.14
C ARG A 203 27.14 -10.13 -6.25
N PRO A 204 27.42 -10.97 -5.23
CA PRO A 204 27.04 -12.37 -5.25
C PRO A 204 25.51 -12.55 -5.24
N PRO A 205 25.00 -13.73 -5.62
CA PRO A 205 23.59 -14.05 -5.49
C PRO A 205 23.05 -13.78 -4.08
N ARG A 206 21.85 -13.20 -4.00
CA ARG A 206 21.20 -12.84 -2.74
C ARG A 206 20.55 -14.03 -2.08
N ASP A 207 20.54 -14.01 -0.74
CA ASP A 207 19.70 -14.89 0.04
C ASP A 207 18.22 -14.49 -0.13
N ARG A 208 17.41 -15.40 -0.68
CA ARG A 208 15.97 -15.16 -0.87
C ARG A 208 15.13 -15.60 0.33
N ARG A 209 15.68 -16.34 1.30
CA ARG A 209 14.94 -16.82 2.47
C ARG A 209 14.24 -15.69 3.25
N PRO A 210 14.82 -14.50 3.46
CA PRO A 210 14.15 -13.38 4.13
C PRO A 210 12.90 -12.84 3.38
N SER A 211 12.74 -13.16 2.10
CA SER A 211 11.62 -12.71 1.27
C SER A 211 10.44 -13.71 1.22
N ILE A 212 10.61 -14.91 1.77
CA ILE A 212 9.59 -15.98 1.73
C ILE A 212 8.62 -15.83 2.91
N GLY A 213 7.31 -15.86 2.64
CA GLY A 213 6.27 -15.80 3.65
C GLY A 213 5.93 -17.15 4.29
N PRO A 214 5.25 -17.17 5.46
CA PRO A 214 4.99 -16.03 6.35
C PRO A 214 6.27 -15.61 7.11
N ARG A 215 6.55 -14.30 7.11
CA ARG A 215 7.77 -13.73 7.71
C ARG A 215 7.55 -13.35 9.16
N LYS A 216 8.56 -13.55 10.00
CA LYS A 216 8.57 -13.13 11.40
C LYS A 216 9.91 -12.50 11.74
N LEU A 217 9.89 -11.37 12.43
CA LEU A 217 11.09 -10.71 12.98
C LEU A 217 10.98 -10.70 14.51
N GLN A 218 12.05 -11.11 15.19
CA GLN A 218 12.16 -10.98 16.65
C GLN A 218 12.75 -9.60 16.98
N GLY A 219 12.34 -9.00 18.11
CA GLY A 219 12.94 -7.77 18.62
C GLY A 219 12.20 -6.47 18.31
N GLY A 220 10.91 -6.53 17.95
CA GLY A 220 10.05 -5.34 18.06
C GLY A 220 9.99 -4.84 19.50
N ALA A 221 9.85 -3.52 19.70
CA ALA A 221 9.59 -2.96 21.02
C ALA A 221 8.37 -3.68 21.63
N LYS A 222 8.50 -4.17 22.86
CA LYS A 222 7.36 -4.64 23.64
C LYS A 222 6.66 -3.39 24.15
N TYR A 223 5.46 -3.13 23.67
CA TYR A 223 4.52 -2.20 24.29
C TYR A 223 3.74 -2.96 25.36
#